data_AF-A0A3D1XQH3-F1
#
_entry.id   AF-A0A3D1XQH3-F1
#
_cell.length_a   1.000
_cell.length_b   1.000
_cell.length_c   1.000
_cell.angle_alpha   90.00
_cell.angle_beta   90.00
_cell.angle_gamma   90.00
#
_symmetry.space_group_name_H-M   'P 1'
#
loop_
_entity.id
_entity.type
_entity.pdbx_description
1 polymer ?
#
loop_
_entity_poly.entity_id
_entity_poly.type
_entity_poly.pdbx_seq_one_letter_code
_entity_poly.pdbx_strand_id
1 'polypeptide(L)' 'MLDKLHEECGVVGVYGHSEAANLVYLGLYALQHRGQESAGIVASTHSEMHLELGM' A
#
# COMPACT_ATOMS: atom_id res chain seq x y z
N MET A 1 12.68 -19.60 16.93
CA MET A 1 12.24 -20.04 15.60
C MET A 1 11.13 -19.08 15.20
N LEU A 2 11.49 -18.03 14.44
CA LEU A 2 10.49 -17.07 13.93
C LEU A 2 9.60 -17.84 12.96
N ASP A 3 8.30 -17.80 13.23
CA ASP A 3 7.28 -18.40 12.39
C ASP A 3 7.45 -17.88 10.97
N LYS A 4 7.56 -18.79 10.00
CA LYS A 4 7.80 -18.43 8.61
C LYS A 4 6.51 -17.85 8.06
N LEU A 5 6.55 -16.56 7.76
CA LEU A 5 5.54 -15.85 7.00
C LEU A 5 5.33 -16.55 5.64
N HIS A 6 4.19 -17.22 5.47
CA HIS A 6 3.98 -18.19 4.39
C HIS A 6 3.49 -17.58 3.08
N GLU A 7 2.95 -16.36 3.08
CA GLU A 7 2.60 -15.57 1.89
C GLU A 7 2.19 -14.18 2.41
N GLU A 8 3.07 -13.18 2.31
CA GLU A 8 2.80 -11.85 2.83
C GLU A 8 2.53 -10.88 1.70
N CYS A 9 1.32 -10.33 1.69
CA CYS A 9 0.97 -9.18 0.87
C CYS A 9 1.97 -8.04 1.09
N GLY A 10 2.24 -7.26 0.03
CA GLY A 10 3.04 -6.04 0.15
C GLY A 10 2.30 -4.94 0.90
N VAL A 11 2.97 -4.24 1.81
CA VAL A 11 2.43 -3.09 2.54
C VAL A 11 3.38 -1.91 2.41
N VAL A 12 2.84 -0.72 2.12
CA VAL A 12 3.60 0.54 1.99
C VAL A 12 2.85 1.66 2.69
N GLY A 13 3.58 2.56 3.35
CA GLY A 13 3.03 3.76 3.98
C GLY A 13 3.96 4.95 3.83
N VAL A 14 3.39 6.13 3.59
CA VAL A 14 4.10 7.40 3.46
C VAL A 14 3.37 8.46 4.28
N TYR A 15 4.11 9.25 5.05
CA TYR A 15 3.56 10.29 5.93
C TYR A 15 4.29 11.62 5.75
N GLY A 16 3.55 12.73 5.83
CA GLY A 16 4.12 14.08 5.80
C GLY A 16 4.65 14.54 4.44
N HIS A 17 4.24 13.91 3.34
CA HIS A 17 4.65 14.24 1.98
C HIS A 17 3.43 14.61 1.12
N SER A 18 3.53 15.67 0.31
CA SER A 18 2.42 16.10 -0.56
C SER A 18 1.98 15.01 -1.54
N GLU A 19 2.93 14.22 -2.02
CA GLU A 19 2.74 13.09 -2.94
C GLU A 19 2.57 11.73 -2.24
N ALA A 20 2.13 11.68 -0.97
CA ALA A 20 2.08 10.43 -0.21
C ALA A 20 1.32 9.30 -0.93
N ALA A 21 0.16 9.60 -1.53
CA ALA A 21 -0.62 8.61 -2.28
C ALA A 21 0.14 8.07 -3.51
N ASN A 22 0.80 8.95 -4.27
CA ASN A 22 1.60 8.58 -5.46
C ASN A 22 2.80 7.71 -5.08
N LEU A 23 3.48 8.04 -3.97
CA LEU A 23 4.60 7.26 -3.48
C LEU A 23 4.17 5.88 -2.94
N VAL A 24 3.01 5.79 -2.27
CA VAL A 24 2.42 4.50 -1.87
C VAL A 24 2.09 3.66 -3.11
N TYR A 25 1.48 4.25 -4.14
CA TYR A 25 1.20 3.56 -5.41
C TYR A 25 2.48 3.00 -6.04
N LEU A 26 3.53 3.80 -6.18
CA LEU A 26 4.81 3.36 -6.74
C LEU A 26 5.47 2.27 -5.88
N GLY A 27 5.36 2.36 -4.56
CA GLY A 27 5.84 1.33 -3.65
C GLY A 27 5.08 0.00 -3.80
N LEU A 28 3.75 0.05 -3.89
CA LEU A 28 2.93 -1.14 -4.14
C LEU A 28 3.25 -1.76 -5.51
N TYR A 29 3.46 -0.93 -6.54
CA TYR A 29 3.90 -1.39 -7.85
C TYR A 29 5.27 -2.12 -7.77
N ALA A 30 6.23 -1.57 -7.02
CA ALA A 30 7.51 -2.25 -6.80
C ALA A 30 7.35 -3.58 -6.04
N LEU A 31 6.34 -3.69 -5.18
CA LEU A 31 6.00 -4.90 -4.42
C LEU A 31 4.99 -5.81 -5.14
N GLN A 32 4.63 -5.55 -6.39
CA GLN A 32 3.61 -6.34 -7.12
C GLN A 32 3.91 -7.85 -7.18
N HIS A 33 5.20 -8.22 -7.09
CA HIS A 33 5.64 -9.61 -7.00
C HIS A 33 5.21 -10.35 -5.72
N ARG A 34 4.68 -9.62 -4.72
CA ARG A 34 4.16 -10.16 -3.44
C ARG A 34 2.64 -10.38 -3.43
N GLY A 35 1.95 -10.04 -4.51
CA GLY A 35 0.51 -10.24 -4.65
C GLY A 35 0.00 -9.51 -5.88
N GLN A 36 -0.74 -10.21 -6.74
CA GLN A 36 -1.27 -9.67 -8.02
C GLN A 36 -2.80 -9.70 -8.12
N GLU A 37 -3.46 -10.22 -7.10
CA GLU A 37 -4.90 -10.48 -7.12
C GLU A 37 -5.75 -9.27 -6.69
N SER A 38 -5.14 -8.32 -5.99
CA SER A 38 -5.78 -7.07 -5.58
C SER A 38 -4.75 -6.09 -5.01
N ALA A 39 -5.14 -4.82 -4.91
CA ALA A 39 -4.40 -3.78 -4.21
C ALA A 39 -5.38 -2.75 -3.63
N GLY A 40 -4.93 -2.02 -2.60
CA GLY A 40 -5.73 -0.95 -2.01
C GLY A 40 -4.84 0.18 -1.49
N ILE A 41 -5.34 1.41 -1.60
CA ILE A 41 -4.68 2.60 -1.06
C ILE A 41 -5.72 3.42 -0.30
N VAL A 42 -5.39 3.78 0.94
CA VAL A 42 -6.09 4.83 1.68
C VAL A 42 -5.15 6.02 1.87
N ALA A 43 -5.63 7.20 1.53
CA ALA A 43 -4.91 8.45 1.73
C ALA A 43 -5.79 9.41 2.55
N SER A 44 -5.17 10.20 3.43
CA SER A 44 -5.89 11.17 4.26
C SER A 44 -5.29 12.56 4.14
N THR A 45 -6.17 13.56 4.09
CA THR A 45 -5.85 14.98 4.12
C THR A 45 -6.64 15.63 5.25
N HIS A 46 -5.96 15.97 6.36
CA HIS A 46 -6.48 16.63 7.57
C HIS A 46 -7.74 16.02 8.23
N SER A 47 -8.86 15.92 7.52
CA SER A 47 -10.17 15.47 8.01
C SER A 47 -10.91 14.57 7.01
N GLU A 48 -10.38 14.38 5.80
CA GLU A 48 -10.97 13.50 4.79
C GLU A 48 -10.07 12.30 4.52
N MET A 49 -10.68 11.17 4.17
CA MET A 49 -10.00 9.95 3.74
C MET A 49 -10.56 9.52 2.39
N HIS A 50 -9.67 9.21 1.46
CA HIS A 50 -9.99 8.64 0.16
C HIS A 50 -9.48 7.20 0.12
N LEU A 51 -10.34 6.28 -0.29
CA LEU A 51 -10.05 4.86 -0.41
C LEU A 51 -10.27 4.43 -1.85
N GLU A 52 -9.26 3.80 -2.44
CA GLU A 52 -9.34 3.14 -3.73
C GLU A 52 -8.92 1.67 -3.58
N LEU A 53 -9.76 0.78 -4.09
CA LEU A 53 -9.53 -0.68 -4.07
C LEU A 53 -9.57 -1.19 -5.52
N GLY A 54 -8.56 -1.95 -5.91
CA GLY A 54 -8.50 -2.66 -7.19
C GLY A 54 -8.45 -4.16 -6.97
N MET A 55 -9.17 -4.91 -7.81
CA MET A 55 -9.05 -6.36 -7.97
C MET A 55 -8.33 -6.65 -9.27
#